data_AF-A0A0N0MYB6-F1
#
_entry.id   AF-A0A0N0MYB6-F1
#
_cell.length_a   1.000
_cell.length_b   1.000
_cell.length_c   1.000
_cell.angle_alpha   90.00
_cell.angle_beta   90.00
_cell.angle_gamma   90.00
#
_symmetry.space_group_name_H-M   'P 1'
#
loop_
_entity.id
_entity.type
_entity.pdbx_description
1 polymer ?
#
loop_
_entity_poly.entity_id
_entity_poly.type
_entity_poly.pdbx_seq_one_letter_code
_entity_poly.pdbx_strand_id
1 'polypeptide(L)'
;MFPLPDQIGLFAQAGRAWAPPGEPVKVLDHDFPSQSTGTAIPYGIYDVGRNAGFVVVGTDHDTAAFAVASLRRWWNEEGHAAYPDAKRLLITADGGGSNSSRAKAWKANLAVLATETGLEISVCHLPPGTSKWNRIEHRLFSHITMNWRGRPLTSHEVIVQSIAATTTKTGLTVHAELDTDQYPTGIHVSDDEIAALPITRHRFHGDWNYTLHPQPPEEATPANSTLDRPSAHTSHRLAPRSLQDPELTGMTRQQLSALIDALIPALEVQREQVLRTRRGHERQVAPGTGAKAKLAPADRILVTVLHLRKLATMDLLGQLFGVTAMTISRASQEVRPLLEAHGQHITASTARFRTPSDVARFLASKPT
;
A
#
# COMPACT_ATOMS: atom_id res chain seq x y z
N MET A 1 9.86 -19.50 -0.96
CA MET A 1 10.94 -18.60 -1.39
C MET A 1 12.09 -19.49 -1.75
N PHE A 2 12.46 -19.53 -3.03
CA PHE A 2 13.73 -20.10 -3.44
C PHE A 2 14.80 -19.08 -3.05
N PRO A 3 15.61 -19.34 -2.00
CA PRO A 3 16.60 -18.36 -1.59
C PRO A 3 17.61 -18.23 -2.72
N LEU A 4 17.71 -17.02 -3.26
CA LEU A 4 18.87 -16.67 -4.04
C LEU A 4 20.01 -16.34 -3.05
N PRO A 5 21.25 -16.75 -3.34
CA PRO A 5 22.37 -16.55 -2.46
C PRO A 5 22.64 -15.07 -2.29
N ASP A 6 22.77 -14.69 -1.04
CA ASP A 6 23.12 -13.36 -0.57
C ASP A 6 24.63 -13.19 -0.40
N GLN A 7 25.40 -14.28 -0.44
CA GLN A 7 26.85 -14.30 -0.20
C GLN A 7 27.65 -14.78 -1.41
N ILE A 8 28.79 -14.13 -1.63
CA ILE A 8 29.74 -14.45 -2.70
C ILE A 8 30.93 -15.20 -2.11
N GLY A 9 31.17 -16.41 -2.60
CA GLY A 9 32.30 -17.20 -2.14
C GLY A 9 32.26 -18.65 -2.61
N LEU A 10 33.24 -19.41 -2.12
CA LEU A 10 33.35 -20.85 -2.35
C LEU A 10 32.39 -21.62 -1.43
N PHE A 11 31.11 -21.31 -1.49
CA PHE A 11 30.07 -21.93 -0.67
C PHE A 11 29.40 -23.11 -1.38
N ALA A 12 28.99 -24.12 -0.61
CA ALA A 12 28.35 -25.30 -1.16
C ALA A 12 26.96 -24.97 -1.73
N GLN A 13 26.78 -25.23 -3.03
CA GLN A 13 25.48 -25.12 -3.70
C GLN A 13 24.86 -26.50 -3.93
N ALA A 14 23.59 -26.65 -3.59
CA ALA A 14 22.88 -27.92 -3.73
C ALA A 14 22.85 -28.41 -5.20
N GLY A 15 22.97 -29.72 -5.38
CA GLY A 15 22.95 -30.36 -6.70
C GLY A 15 24.31 -30.89 -7.14
N ARG A 16 24.45 -31.20 -8.45
CA ARG A 16 25.66 -31.82 -9.02
C ARG A 16 25.98 -31.20 -10.37
N ALA A 17 27.26 -30.95 -10.60
CA ALA A 17 27.82 -30.53 -11.88
C ALA A 17 28.82 -31.58 -12.39
N TRP A 18 28.97 -31.67 -13.71
CA TRP A 18 30.02 -32.50 -14.32
C TRP A 18 31.37 -31.81 -14.18
N ALA A 19 32.37 -32.54 -13.71
CA ALA A 19 33.76 -32.12 -13.61
C ALA A 19 34.68 -33.25 -14.06
N PRO A 20 35.89 -32.94 -14.58
CA PRO A 20 36.91 -33.95 -14.85
C PRO A 20 37.18 -34.83 -13.62
N PRO A 21 37.42 -36.13 -13.79
CA PRO A 21 37.75 -37.02 -12.68
C PRO A 21 39.00 -36.54 -11.92
N GLY A 22 38.93 -36.54 -10.58
CA GLY A 22 40.09 -36.25 -9.71
C GLY A 22 40.27 -34.79 -9.30
N GLU A 23 39.51 -33.85 -9.87
CA GLU A 23 39.63 -32.41 -9.58
C GLU A 23 38.30 -31.80 -9.08
N PRO A 24 37.70 -32.31 -7.98
CA PRO A 24 36.50 -31.69 -7.44
C PRO A 24 36.81 -30.29 -6.88
N VAL A 25 35.94 -29.32 -7.18
CA VAL A 25 36.01 -27.99 -6.59
C VAL A 25 35.71 -28.11 -5.09
N LYS A 26 36.67 -27.70 -4.26
CA LYS A 26 36.51 -27.67 -2.80
C LYS A 26 35.70 -26.43 -2.42
N VAL A 27 34.67 -26.64 -1.61
CA VAL A 27 33.76 -25.60 -1.11
C VAL A 27 33.66 -25.69 0.41
N LEU A 28 33.31 -24.57 1.03
CA LEU A 28 32.91 -24.47 2.42
C LEU A 28 31.52 -25.07 2.59
N ASP A 29 31.34 -25.85 3.64
CA ASP A 29 30.07 -26.48 4.01
C ASP A 29 29.10 -25.51 4.70
N HIS A 30 29.63 -24.41 5.22
CA HIS A 30 28.87 -23.38 5.93
C HIS A 30 29.04 -21.99 5.30
N ASP A 31 27.92 -21.26 5.21
CA ASP A 31 27.83 -19.95 4.57
C ASP A 31 27.97 -18.83 5.62
N PHE A 32 29.15 -18.76 6.25
CA PHE A 32 29.42 -17.72 7.24
C PHE A 32 29.74 -16.37 6.57
N PRO A 33 29.07 -15.27 6.95
CA PRO A 33 29.32 -13.95 6.36
C PRO A 33 30.78 -13.49 6.43
N SER A 34 31.52 -13.89 7.47
CA SER A 34 32.95 -13.56 7.63
C SER A 34 33.88 -14.24 6.61
N GLN A 35 33.39 -15.28 5.93
CA GLN A 35 34.10 -16.00 4.86
C GLN A 35 33.64 -15.56 3.47
N SER A 36 32.63 -14.68 3.41
CA SER A 36 32.15 -14.11 2.16
C SER A 36 33.11 -13.05 1.64
N THR A 37 33.28 -13.01 0.32
CA THR A 37 34.05 -11.99 -0.39
C THR A 37 33.21 -10.79 -0.81
N GLY A 38 31.89 -10.86 -0.61
CA GLY A 38 30.95 -9.77 -0.89
C GLY A 38 29.49 -10.22 -0.78
N THR A 39 28.57 -9.27 -0.88
CA THR A 39 27.14 -9.55 -0.89
C THR A 39 26.60 -9.42 -2.31
N ALA A 40 25.63 -10.25 -2.66
CA ALA A 40 24.87 -10.15 -3.90
C ALA A 40 23.38 -10.12 -3.58
N ILE A 41 22.66 -9.09 -4.02
CA ILE A 41 21.25 -8.90 -3.71
C ILE A 41 20.45 -8.96 -5.02
N PRO A 42 20.02 -10.14 -5.47
CA PRO A 42 19.25 -10.28 -6.69
C PRO A 42 17.80 -9.82 -6.48
N TYR A 43 17.36 -8.86 -7.28
CA TYR A 43 15.98 -8.41 -7.39
C TYR A 43 15.40 -8.81 -8.75
N GLY A 44 14.38 -9.67 -8.74
CA GLY A 44 13.80 -10.23 -9.97
C GLY A 44 12.47 -9.60 -10.35
N ILE A 45 12.30 -9.35 -11.64
CA ILE A 45 11.06 -8.95 -12.30
C ILE A 45 10.72 -10.05 -13.30
N TYR A 46 9.48 -10.52 -13.28
CA TYR A 46 9.00 -11.54 -14.21
C TYR A 46 7.81 -11.02 -15.00
N ASP A 47 8.04 -10.79 -16.28
CA ASP A 47 7.00 -10.45 -17.24
C ASP A 47 6.21 -11.71 -17.61
N VAL A 48 5.00 -11.80 -17.07
CA VAL A 48 4.10 -12.93 -17.29
C VAL A 48 3.64 -13.04 -18.76
N GLY A 49 3.51 -11.91 -19.46
CA GLY A 49 3.01 -11.87 -20.83
C GLY A 49 4.05 -12.34 -21.84
N ARG A 50 5.31 -11.92 -21.65
CA ARG A 50 6.45 -12.30 -22.50
C ARG A 50 7.16 -13.57 -22.04
N ASN A 51 6.85 -14.07 -20.84
CA ASN A 51 7.60 -15.15 -20.20
C ASN A 51 9.11 -14.81 -20.15
N ALA A 52 9.44 -13.60 -19.68
CA ALA A 52 10.79 -13.07 -19.61
C ALA A 52 11.14 -12.64 -18.18
N GLY A 53 12.36 -12.92 -17.75
CA GLY A 53 12.91 -12.48 -16.47
C GLY A 53 13.90 -11.34 -16.66
N PHE A 54 13.88 -10.37 -15.76
CA PHE A 54 14.89 -9.33 -15.64
C PHE A 54 15.38 -9.31 -14.19
N VAL A 55 16.67 -9.51 -13.97
CA VAL A 55 17.25 -9.63 -12.63
C VAL A 55 18.40 -8.65 -12.46
N VAL A 56 18.25 -7.75 -11.49
CA VAL A 56 19.31 -6.83 -11.09
C VAL A 56 20.00 -7.40 -9.87
N VAL A 57 21.33 -7.54 -9.92
CA VAL A 57 22.14 -8.00 -8.80
C VAL A 57 22.77 -6.80 -8.14
N GLY A 58 22.27 -6.39 -6.97
CA GLY A 58 22.80 -5.27 -6.21
C GLY A 58 24.01 -5.65 -5.34
N THR A 59 24.90 -4.70 -5.08
CA THR A 59 26.08 -4.90 -4.22
C THR A 59 26.02 -4.20 -2.86
N ASP A 60 24.98 -3.40 -2.61
CA ASP A 60 24.83 -2.58 -1.41
C ASP A 60 23.77 -3.12 -0.45
N HIS A 61 22.54 -2.56 -0.42
CA HIS A 61 21.47 -2.97 0.50
C HIS A 61 20.15 -3.25 -0.21
N ASP A 62 19.37 -4.21 0.31
CA ASP A 62 17.99 -4.47 -0.12
C ASP A 62 17.05 -3.36 0.40
N THR A 63 16.96 -2.26 -0.33
CA THR A 63 16.11 -1.11 0.02
C THR A 63 14.98 -0.92 -0.98
N ALA A 64 13.96 -0.17 -0.56
CA ALA A 64 12.89 0.27 -1.45
C ALA A 64 13.41 1.05 -2.67
N ALA A 65 14.50 1.81 -2.51
CA ALA A 65 15.13 2.54 -3.60
C ALA A 65 15.76 1.58 -4.62
N PHE A 66 16.48 0.56 -4.14
CA PHE A 66 17.06 -0.49 -4.99
C PHE A 66 15.98 -1.28 -5.75
N ALA A 67 14.91 -1.67 -5.07
CA ALA A 67 13.77 -2.37 -5.69
C ALA A 67 13.12 -1.53 -6.82
N VAL A 68 12.93 -0.23 -6.61
CA VAL A 68 12.37 0.67 -7.64
C VAL A 68 13.37 0.98 -8.73
N ALA A 69 14.67 1.11 -8.42
CA ALA A 69 15.71 1.25 -9.43
C ALA A 69 15.77 0.04 -10.36
N SER A 70 15.56 -1.17 -9.82
CA SER A 70 15.45 -2.40 -10.61
C SER A 70 14.25 -2.35 -11.57
N LEU A 71 13.10 -1.87 -11.10
CA LEU A 71 11.91 -1.65 -11.95
C LEU A 71 12.17 -0.60 -13.04
N ARG A 72 12.90 0.46 -12.71
CA ARG A 72 13.28 1.53 -13.65
C ARG A 72 14.20 0.99 -14.76
N ARG A 73 15.22 0.22 -14.40
CA ARG A 73 16.15 -0.42 -15.35
C ARG A 73 15.39 -1.33 -16.32
N TRP A 74 14.58 -2.24 -15.79
CA TRP A 74 13.71 -3.10 -16.60
C TRP A 74 12.81 -2.30 -17.56
N TRP A 75 12.16 -1.24 -17.07
CA TRP A 75 11.30 -0.41 -17.91
C TRP A 75 12.07 0.26 -19.05
N ASN A 76 13.22 0.85 -18.76
CA ASN A 76 14.01 1.58 -19.74
C ASN A 76 14.63 0.66 -20.80
N GLU A 77 15.07 -0.55 -20.41
CA GLU A 77 15.77 -1.45 -21.31
C GLU A 77 14.85 -2.36 -22.11
N GLU A 78 13.79 -2.87 -21.48
CA GLU A 78 12.92 -3.86 -22.10
C GLU A 78 11.45 -3.43 -22.11
N GLY A 79 10.93 -2.94 -20.98
CA GLY A 79 9.51 -2.69 -20.79
C GLY A 79 8.92 -1.65 -21.74
N HIS A 80 9.59 -0.51 -21.93
CA HIS A 80 9.10 0.59 -22.77
C HIS A 80 9.05 0.20 -24.25
N ALA A 81 10.08 -0.47 -24.75
CA ALA A 81 10.11 -0.98 -26.12
C ALA A 81 9.13 -2.14 -26.34
N ALA A 82 8.94 -2.99 -25.32
CA ALA A 82 7.98 -4.08 -25.34
C ALA A 82 6.51 -3.61 -25.36
N TYR A 83 6.24 -2.48 -24.69
CA TYR A 83 4.90 -1.96 -24.46
C TYR A 83 4.83 -0.44 -24.72
N PRO A 84 5.01 0.01 -25.97
CA PRO A 84 5.14 1.44 -26.30
C PRO A 84 3.88 2.26 -25.96
N ASP A 85 2.70 1.65 -26.05
CA ASP A 85 1.41 2.31 -25.79
C ASP A 85 0.91 2.11 -24.35
N ALA A 86 1.72 1.53 -23.46
CA ALA A 86 1.31 1.28 -22.09
C ALA A 86 1.07 2.59 -21.34
N LYS A 87 -0.08 2.65 -20.66
CA LYS A 87 -0.44 3.76 -19.76
C LYS A 87 -0.45 3.33 -18.29
N ARG A 88 -0.39 2.02 -18.04
CA ARG A 88 -0.59 1.41 -16.73
C ARG A 88 0.34 0.22 -16.55
N LEU A 89 0.93 0.11 -15.37
CA LEU A 89 1.75 -1.03 -14.95
C LEU A 89 1.09 -1.71 -13.75
N LEU A 90 0.88 -3.03 -13.82
CA LEU A 90 0.43 -3.83 -12.69
C LEU A 90 1.62 -4.61 -12.10
N ILE A 91 1.93 -4.33 -10.84
CA ILE A 91 2.96 -5.03 -10.07
C ILE A 91 2.27 -5.97 -9.08
N THR A 92 2.55 -7.26 -9.19
CA THR A 92 2.18 -8.25 -8.17
C THR A 92 3.39 -8.55 -7.30
N ALA A 93 3.39 -8.03 -6.08
CA ALA A 93 4.53 -8.13 -5.17
C ALA A 93 4.21 -9.01 -3.95
N ASP A 94 5.20 -9.69 -3.43
CA ASP A 94 5.15 -10.15 -2.05
C ASP A 94 5.25 -8.94 -1.10
N GLY A 95 4.67 -9.05 0.10
CA GLY A 95 4.59 -7.94 1.05
C GLY A 95 5.80 -7.78 1.99
N GLY A 96 6.95 -8.40 1.66
CA GLY A 96 8.15 -8.49 2.50
C GLY A 96 9.19 -7.40 2.21
N GLY A 97 10.27 -7.33 2.99
CA GLY A 97 11.48 -6.57 2.67
C GLY A 97 11.29 -5.16 2.07
N SER A 98 12.03 -4.90 0.99
CA SER A 98 12.10 -3.63 0.27
C SER A 98 10.81 -3.20 -0.44
N ASN A 99 9.96 -4.13 -0.85
CA ASN A 99 8.69 -3.88 -1.55
C ASN A 99 7.46 -4.00 -0.64
N SER A 100 7.64 -3.96 0.69
CA SER A 100 6.55 -4.19 1.63
C SER A 100 5.39 -3.20 1.47
N SER A 101 4.17 -3.70 1.60
CA SER A 101 2.95 -2.87 1.58
C SER A 101 2.91 -1.80 2.68
N ARG A 102 3.67 -1.99 3.76
CA ARG A 102 3.81 -1.05 4.88
C ARG A 102 4.94 -0.04 4.67
N ALA A 103 5.89 -0.30 3.78
CA ALA A 103 7.04 0.56 3.56
C ALA A 103 6.61 1.88 2.91
N LYS A 104 6.90 2.99 3.61
CA LYS A 104 6.66 4.35 3.10
C LYS A 104 7.60 4.67 1.94
N ALA A 105 8.89 4.33 2.09
CA ALA A 105 9.90 4.52 1.06
C ALA A 105 9.57 3.81 -0.27
N TRP A 106 8.95 2.63 -0.22
CA TRP A 106 8.48 1.90 -1.40
C TRP A 106 7.46 2.72 -2.19
N LYS A 107 6.42 3.24 -1.52
CA LYS A 107 5.39 4.07 -2.14
C LYS A 107 5.95 5.38 -2.69
N ALA A 108 6.88 6.01 -1.97
CA ALA A 108 7.50 7.26 -2.39
C ALA A 108 8.35 7.07 -3.65
N ASN A 109 9.22 6.04 -3.67
CA ASN A 109 10.03 5.75 -4.85
C ASN A 109 9.17 5.34 -6.06
N LEU A 110 8.13 4.54 -5.85
CA LEU A 110 7.20 4.21 -6.94
C LEU A 110 6.43 5.42 -7.46
N ALA A 111 6.14 6.42 -6.62
CA ALA A 111 5.49 7.65 -7.06
C ALA A 111 6.42 8.43 -8.00
N VAL A 112 7.71 8.52 -7.65
CA VAL A 112 8.74 9.10 -8.53
C VAL A 112 8.81 8.34 -9.85
N LEU A 113 8.84 6.99 -9.81
CA LEU A 113 8.84 6.17 -11.03
C LEU A 113 7.58 6.39 -11.89
N ALA A 114 6.41 6.50 -11.27
CA ALA A 114 5.16 6.79 -11.98
C ALA A 114 5.26 8.14 -12.72
N THR A 115 5.78 9.17 -12.07
CA THR A 115 6.00 10.49 -12.68
C THR A 115 7.02 10.44 -13.82
N GLU A 116 8.16 9.75 -13.64
CA GLU A 116 9.21 9.61 -14.66
C GLU A 116 8.72 8.86 -15.91
N THR A 117 7.95 7.78 -15.71
CA THR A 117 7.50 6.90 -16.80
C THR A 117 6.18 7.36 -17.43
N GLY A 118 5.42 8.22 -16.75
CA GLY A 118 4.06 8.58 -17.13
C GLY A 118 3.04 7.45 -16.95
N LEU A 119 3.41 6.33 -16.29
CA LEU A 119 2.53 5.19 -16.07
C LEU A 119 1.72 5.34 -14.78
N GLU A 120 0.46 4.94 -14.79
CA GLU A 120 -0.25 4.61 -13.55
C GLU A 120 0.27 3.27 -13.03
N ILE A 121 0.93 3.27 -11.87
CA ILE A 121 1.52 2.06 -11.29
C ILE A 121 0.57 1.52 -10.23
N SER A 122 -0.06 0.38 -10.52
CA SER A 122 -0.90 -0.36 -9.58
C SER A 122 -0.12 -1.48 -8.91
N VAL A 123 -0.11 -1.51 -7.59
CA VAL A 123 0.54 -2.57 -6.81
C VAL A 123 -0.52 -3.41 -6.10
N CYS A 124 -0.46 -4.72 -6.32
CA CYS A 124 -1.28 -5.71 -5.64
C CYS A 124 -0.37 -6.64 -4.85
N HIS A 125 -0.48 -6.61 -3.51
CA HIS A 125 0.34 -7.47 -2.67
C HIS A 125 -0.33 -8.81 -2.40
N LEU A 126 0.46 -9.87 -2.45
CA LEU A 126 0.05 -11.18 -1.95
C LEU A 126 -0.10 -11.15 -0.41
N PRO A 127 -1.08 -11.88 0.16
CA PRO A 127 -1.22 -11.99 1.62
C PRO A 127 0.06 -12.51 2.31
N PRO A 128 0.31 -12.16 3.58
CA PRO A 128 1.44 -12.70 4.33
C PRO A 128 1.47 -14.24 4.31
N GLY A 129 2.67 -14.83 4.15
CA GLY A 129 2.85 -16.29 4.09
C GLY A 129 2.44 -16.93 2.75
N THR A 130 2.12 -16.14 1.73
CA THR A 130 1.69 -16.66 0.41
C THR A 130 2.70 -16.42 -0.72
N SER A 131 3.95 -16.04 -0.43
CA SER A 131 5.00 -15.83 -1.44
C SER A 131 5.18 -17.05 -2.36
N LYS A 132 5.02 -18.27 -1.83
CA LYS A 132 5.02 -19.51 -2.62
C LYS A 132 3.96 -19.57 -3.73
N TRP A 133 2.98 -18.71 -3.75
CA TRP A 133 1.95 -18.64 -4.81
C TRP A 133 2.24 -17.56 -5.84
N ASN A 134 3.28 -16.75 -5.62
CA ASN A 134 3.75 -15.82 -6.63
C ASN A 134 4.34 -16.60 -7.81
N ARG A 135 3.95 -16.23 -9.04
CA ARG A 135 4.39 -16.92 -10.26
C ARG A 135 5.90 -16.83 -10.45
N ILE A 136 6.52 -15.72 -10.04
CA ILE A 136 7.97 -15.51 -10.19
C ILE A 136 8.80 -16.58 -9.50
N GLU A 137 8.36 -17.06 -8.33
CA GLU A 137 9.05 -18.10 -7.57
C GLU A 137 9.16 -19.40 -8.37
N HIS A 138 8.10 -19.77 -9.07
CA HIS A 138 8.05 -21.02 -9.84
C HIS A 138 8.53 -20.87 -11.27
N ARG A 139 8.34 -19.70 -11.88
CA ARG A 139 8.59 -19.46 -13.31
C ARG A 139 9.94 -18.82 -13.58
N LEU A 140 10.54 -18.14 -12.61
CA LEU A 140 11.84 -17.50 -12.77
C LEU A 140 12.85 -18.09 -11.77
N PHE A 141 12.63 -17.91 -10.47
CA PHE A 141 13.64 -18.25 -9.46
C PHE A 141 13.93 -19.75 -9.38
N SER A 142 12.91 -20.61 -9.50
CA SER A 142 13.14 -22.07 -9.54
C SER A 142 14.11 -22.49 -10.65
N HIS A 143 14.03 -21.85 -11.83
CA HIS A 143 14.89 -22.15 -12.98
C HIS A 143 16.28 -21.54 -12.82
N ILE A 144 16.38 -20.33 -12.26
CA ILE A 144 17.67 -19.71 -11.92
C ILE A 144 18.44 -20.61 -10.93
N THR A 145 17.79 -21.07 -9.86
CA THR A 145 18.43 -21.94 -8.87
C THR A 145 18.92 -23.26 -9.50
N MET A 146 18.21 -23.81 -10.48
CA MET A 146 18.67 -25.01 -11.20
C MET A 146 19.96 -24.78 -11.99
N ASN A 147 20.21 -23.56 -12.46
CA ASN A 147 21.42 -23.21 -13.21
C ASN A 147 22.67 -23.09 -12.33
N TRP A 148 22.51 -22.92 -11.02
CA TRP A 148 23.62 -22.83 -10.07
C TRP A 148 24.08 -24.18 -9.52
N ARG A 149 23.35 -25.26 -9.84
CA ARG A 149 23.54 -26.57 -9.20
C ARG A 149 25.01 -27.02 -9.18
N GLY A 150 25.53 -27.25 -7.97
CA GLY A 150 26.89 -27.76 -7.76
C GLY A 150 28.02 -26.83 -8.23
N ARG A 151 27.77 -25.53 -8.42
CA ARG A 151 28.78 -24.53 -8.79
C ARG A 151 28.85 -23.45 -7.71
N PRO A 152 30.03 -23.15 -7.14
CA PRO A 152 30.17 -22.03 -6.22
C PRO A 152 30.01 -20.70 -6.97
N LEU A 153 29.45 -19.70 -6.29
CA LEU A 153 29.21 -18.37 -6.83
C LEU A 153 30.32 -17.44 -6.34
N THR A 154 31.45 -17.49 -7.05
CA THR A 154 32.71 -16.91 -6.59
C THR A 154 32.88 -15.42 -6.87
N SER A 155 32.03 -14.84 -7.71
CA SER A 155 32.04 -13.41 -8.03
C SER A 155 30.67 -12.93 -8.50
N HIS A 156 30.46 -11.61 -8.49
CA HIS A 156 29.27 -10.99 -9.10
C HIS A 156 29.10 -11.38 -10.57
N GLU A 157 30.19 -11.45 -11.33
CA GLU A 157 30.16 -11.87 -12.73
C GLU A 157 29.64 -13.30 -12.89
N VAL A 158 30.11 -14.24 -12.07
CA VAL A 158 29.62 -15.63 -12.09
C VAL A 158 28.13 -15.68 -11.76
N ILE A 159 27.65 -14.88 -10.81
CA ILE A 159 26.24 -14.80 -10.45
C ILE A 159 25.42 -14.28 -11.63
N VAL A 160 25.77 -13.11 -12.18
CA VAL A 160 25.07 -12.47 -13.30
C VAL A 160 25.04 -13.40 -14.52
N GLN A 161 26.18 -13.96 -14.93
CA GLN A 161 26.25 -14.88 -16.08
C GLN A 161 25.42 -16.15 -15.85
N SER A 162 25.42 -16.68 -14.62
CA SER A 162 24.62 -17.88 -14.33
C SER A 162 23.12 -17.61 -14.35
N ILE A 163 22.69 -16.42 -13.91
CA ILE A 163 21.29 -15.99 -14.00
C ILE A 163 20.92 -15.77 -15.48
N ALA A 164 21.73 -15.02 -16.24
CA ALA A 164 21.49 -14.72 -17.65
C ALA A 164 21.43 -15.99 -18.53
N ALA A 165 22.19 -17.04 -18.17
CA ALA A 165 22.15 -18.34 -18.85
C ALA A 165 20.84 -19.12 -18.64
N THR A 166 19.87 -18.59 -17.87
CA THR A 166 18.60 -19.26 -17.60
C THR A 166 17.68 -19.23 -18.81
N THR A 167 17.47 -20.40 -19.40
CA THR A 167 16.50 -20.60 -20.47
C THR A 167 15.65 -21.86 -20.20
N THR A 168 14.44 -21.91 -20.76
CA THR A 168 13.60 -23.11 -20.66
C THR A 168 13.04 -23.52 -22.02
N LYS A 169 12.65 -24.80 -22.14
CA LYS A 169 11.97 -25.32 -23.35
C LYS A 169 10.66 -24.60 -23.66
N THR A 170 10.04 -23.97 -22.67
CA THR A 170 8.81 -23.19 -22.83
C THR A 170 9.10 -21.73 -23.20
N GLY A 171 10.37 -21.38 -23.48
CA GLY A 171 10.77 -20.07 -23.99
C GLY A 171 11.06 -19.02 -22.92
N LEU A 172 11.36 -19.40 -21.67
CA LEU A 172 11.85 -18.43 -20.69
C LEU A 172 13.22 -17.92 -21.14
N THR A 173 13.41 -16.61 -21.11
CA THR A 173 14.72 -15.95 -21.23
C THR A 173 14.92 -15.01 -20.06
N VAL A 174 16.15 -14.89 -19.58
CA VAL A 174 16.48 -14.05 -18.42
C VAL A 174 17.60 -13.08 -18.77
N HIS A 175 17.32 -11.78 -18.62
CA HIS A 175 18.34 -10.74 -18.56
C HIS A 175 18.87 -10.67 -17.13
N ALA A 176 20.18 -10.59 -16.96
CA ALA A 176 20.77 -10.25 -15.67
C ALA A 176 21.86 -9.18 -15.81
N GLU A 177 21.88 -8.24 -14.87
CA GLU A 177 22.87 -7.19 -14.80
C GLU A 177 23.32 -6.89 -13.37
N LEU A 178 24.47 -6.23 -13.23
CA LEU A 178 25.04 -5.82 -11.96
C LEU A 178 24.71 -4.36 -11.68
N ASP A 179 24.25 -4.07 -10.47
CA ASP A 179 24.05 -2.71 -9.97
C ASP A 179 25.02 -2.42 -8.82
N THR A 180 25.95 -1.51 -9.08
CA THR A 180 26.98 -1.05 -8.13
C THR A 180 26.62 0.29 -7.48
N ASP A 181 25.41 0.80 -7.71
CA ASP A 181 24.95 2.05 -7.11
C ASP A 181 24.74 1.90 -5.59
N GLN A 182 24.70 3.04 -4.90
CA GLN A 182 24.56 3.10 -3.45
C GLN A 182 23.10 3.32 -3.04
N TYR A 183 22.65 2.54 -2.07
CA TYR A 183 21.28 2.49 -1.58
C TYR A 183 21.24 2.56 -0.05
N PRO A 184 21.46 3.75 0.52
CA PRO A 184 21.59 3.90 1.96
C PRO A 184 20.31 3.47 2.71
N THR A 185 20.52 2.84 3.86
CA THR A 185 19.44 2.41 4.75
C THR A 185 19.00 3.54 5.68
N GLY A 186 17.85 3.37 6.34
CA GLY A 186 17.38 4.34 7.35
C GLY A 186 16.75 5.63 6.79
N ILE A 187 16.52 5.70 5.47
CA ILE A 187 15.80 6.83 4.86
C ILE A 187 14.38 6.88 5.44
N HIS A 188 14.09 7.97 6.15
CA HIS A 188 12.79 8.20 6.75
C HIS A 188 11.91 9.02 5.81
N VAL A 189 10.74 8.48 5.48
CA VAL A 189 9.68 9.22 4.79
C VAL A 189 8.62 9.61 5.82
N SER A 190 8.36 10.89 5.95
CA SER A 190 7.37 11.47 6.85
C SER A 190 5.95 11.06 6.49
N ASP A 191 5.01 11.21 7.43
CA ASP A 191 3.60 10.97 7.13
C ASP A 191 2.99 12.02 6.20
N ASP A 192 3.52 13.25 6.22
CA ASP A 192 3.09 14.35 5.35
C ASP A 192 3.48 14.09 3.89
N GLU A 193 4.71 13.64 3.64
CA GLU A 193 5.15 13.21 2.30
C GLU A 193 4.27 12.07 1.77
N ILE A 194 3.93 11.09 2.60
CA ILE A 194 3.04 9.99 2.20
C ILE A 194 1.61 10.45 1.94
N ALA A 195 1.13 11.46 2.68
CA ALA A 195 -0.19 12.02 2.47
C ALA A 195 -0.27 12.87 1.18
N ALA A 196 0.85 13.46 0.78
CA ALA A 196 0.98 14.24 -0.45
C ALA A 196 1.09 13.38 -1.73
N LEU A 197 1.44 12.09 -1.60
CA LEU A 197 1.58 11.22 -2.78
C LEU A 197 0.28 11.14 -3.58
N PRO A 198 0.36 11.10 -4.93
CA PRO A 198 -0.79 10.92 -5.82
C PRO A 198 -1.28 9.46 -5.82
N ILE A 199 -1.71 8.98 -4.66
CA ILE A 199 -2.07 7.58 -4.41
C ILE A 199 -3.59 7.40 -4.30
N THR A 200 -4.09 6.35 -4.95
CA THR A 200 -5.48 5.88 -4.81
C THR A 200 -5.46 4.47 -4.25
N ARG A 201 -5.99 4.29 -3.04
CA ARG A 201 -6.09 2.98 -2.41
C ARG A 201 -7.25 2.20 -3.02
N HIS A 202 -7.05 0.91 -3.23
CA HIS A 202 -8.06 0.03 -3.83
C HIS A 202 -9.18 -0.29 -2.83
N ARG A 203 -10.35 -0.67 -3.35
CA ARG A 203 -11.51 -1.13 -2.54
C ARG A 203 -11.17 -2.37 -1.74
N PHE A 204 -10.60 -3.35 -2.41
CA PHE A 204 -10.18 -4.61 -1.83
C PHE A 204 -8.75 -4.49 -1.30
N HIS A 205 -8.58 -4.63 0.03
CA HIS A 205 -7.30 -4.49 0.72
C HIS A 205 -6.55 -3.19 0.39
N GLY A 206 -7.21 -2.03 0.47
CA GLY A 206 -6.57 -0.72 0.21
C GLY A 206 -5.43 -0.36 1.15
N ASP A 207 -5.30 -1.06 2.28
CA ASP A 207 -4.13 -1.04 3.14
C ASP A 207 -2.90 -1.64 2.47
N TRP A 208 -3.08 -2.57 1.53
CA TRP A 208 -2.02 -3.24 0.78
C TRP A 208 -1.96 -2.83 -0.68
N ASN A 209 -3.12 -2.63 -1.31
CA ASN A 209 -3.29 -2.48 -2.74
C ASN A 209 -3.63 -1.03 -3.09
N TYR A 210 -2.93 -0.48 -4.06
CA TYR A 210 -3.03 0.93 -4.40
C TYR A 210 -2.53 1.19 -5.81
N THR A 211 -2.92 2.33 -6.36
CA THR A 211 -2.44 2.87 -7.62
C THR A 211 -1.78 4.22 -7.35
N LEU A 212 -0.55 4.39 -7.82
CA LEU A 212 0.17 5.65 -7.87
C LEU A 212 0.00 6.25 -9.27
N HIS A 213 -0.35 7.52 -9.30
CA HIS A 213 -0.64 8.24 -10.54
C HIS A 213 0.55 9.13 -10.92
N PRO A 214 0.80 9.30 -12.23
CA PRO A 214 1.74 10.30 -12.73
C PRO A 214 1.11 11.69 -12.51
N GLN A 215 1.24 12.26 -11.31
CA GLN A 215 0.96 13.67 -11.09
C GLN A 215 2.31 14.43 -11.08
N PRO A 216 2.36 15.64 -11.66
CA PRO A 216 3.56 16.46 -11.62
C PRO A 216 3.83 17.03 -10.22
N PRO A 217 5.07 17.47 -9.93
CA PRO A 217 5.31 18.51 -8.96
C PRO A 217 4.59 19.79 -9.43
N GLU A 218 3.68 20.35 -8.65
CA GLU A 218 3.30 21.75 -8.83
C GLU A 218 4.51 22.62 -8.44
N GLU A 219 5.39 22.91 -9.40
CA GLU A 219 6.37 23.98 -9.25
C GLU A 219 5.66 25.33 -9.25
N ALA A 220 5.75 26.01 -8.12
CA ALA A 220 5.41 27.41 -7.96
C ALA A 220 6.14 28.25 -9.00
N THR A 221 5.41 28.74 -10.00
CA THR A 221 5.84 29.89 -10.81
C THR A 221 5.14 31.14 -10.26
N PRO A 222 5.86 32.12 -9.69
CA PRO A 222 5.25 33.37 -9.28
C PRO A 222 5.14 34.27 -10.50
N ALA A 223 3.92 34.50 -11.00
CA ALA A 223 3.66 35.55 -11.96
C ALA A 223 2.35 36.26 -11.60
N ASN A 224 2.50 37.51 -11.16
CA ASN A 224 1.45 38.47 -10.96
C ASN A 224 0.53 38.59 -12.18
N SER A 225 -0.77 38.39 -11.97
CA SER A 225 -1.78 39.23 -12.64
C SER A 225 -3.07 39.15 -11.84
N THR A 226 -3.32 40.20 -11.05
CA THR A 226 -4.63 40.59 -10.57
C THR A 226 -5.57 40.80 -11.76
N LEU A 227 -6.64 40.01 -11.83
CA LEU A 227 -7.98 40.41 -12.27
C LEU A 227 -8.93 39.22 -12.09
N ASP A 228 -9.68 39.29 -10.99
CA ASP A 228 -11.09 38.90 -10.85
C ASP A 228 -11.57 37.69 -11.67
N ARG A 229 -11.41 36.50 -11.08
CA ARG A 229 -12.27 35.33 -11.33
C ARG A 229 -12.64 34.74 -9.99
N PRO A 230 -13.91 34.36 -9.76
CA PRO A 230 -14.30 33.72 -8.51
C PRO A 230 -13.53 32.41 -8.39
N SER A 231 -12.71 32.33 -7.34
CA SER A 231 -11.89 31.17 -7.02
C SER A 231 -12.72 29.90 -7.01
N ALA A 232 -12.60 29.10 -8.07
CA ALA A 232 -12.99 27.70 -8.07
C ALA A 232 -11.93 26.88 -7.33
N HIS A 233 -11.60 27.27 -6.08
CA HIS A 233 -11.25 26.27 -5.10
C HIS A 233 -12.54 25.57 -4.76
N THR A 234 -12.91 24.58 -5.58
CA THR A 234 -13.94 23.61 -5.23
C THR A 234 -13.46 22.94 -3.97
N SER A 235 -13.82 23.54 -2.84
CA SER A 235 -13.81 22.89 -1.55
C SER A 235 -14.62 21.63 -1.79
N HIS A 236 -13.95 20.49 -1.94
CA HIS A 236 -14.57 19.17 -1.96
C HIS A 236 -15.12 18.91 -0.55
N ARG A 237 -16.07 19.74 -0.12
CA ARG A 237 -16.90 19.51 1.03
C ARG A 237 -17.81 18.38 0.58
N LEU A 238 -17.40 17.15 0.87
CA LEU A 238 -18.22 15.96 0.70
C LEU A 238 -19.61 16.29 1.20
N ALA A 239 -20.61 16.14 0.34
CA ALA A 239 -21.98 16.37 0.75
C ALA A 239 -22.30 15.40 1.91
N PRO A 240 -23.13 15.80 2.91
CA PRO A 240 -23.51 14.89 3.99
C PRO A 240 -24.07 13.55 3.50
N ARG A 241 -24.73 13.54 2.34
CA ARG A 241 -25.20 12.31 1.66
C ARG A 241 -24.09 11.40 1.14
N SER A 242 -22.92 11.93 0.81
CA SER A 242 -21.75 11.13 0.37
C SER A 242 -21.18 10.31 1.52
N LEU A 243 -21.26 10.79 2.76
CA LEU A 243 -20.81 10.05 3.95
C LEU A 243 -21.74 8.89 4.34
N GLN A 244 -22.98 8.90 3.85
CA GLN A 244 -23.95 7.81 4.01
C GLN A 244 -23.82 6.73 2.91
N ASP A 245 -22.73 6.74 2.15
CA ASP A 245 -22.53 5.78 1.07
C ASP A 245 -22.37 4.34 1.61
N PRO A 246 -23.04 3.33 1.02
CA PRO A 246 -22.97 1.94 1.48
C PRO A 246 -21.56 1.37 1.58
N GLU A 247 -20.61 1.82 0.76
CA GLU A 247 -19.24 1.33 0.84
C GLU A 247 -18.47 1.86 2.05
N LEU A 248 -18.83 3.08 2.48
CA LEU A 248 -18.30 3.65 3.70
C LEU A 248 -18.96 3.00 4.92
N THR A 249 -20.29 2.95 4.95
CA THR A 249 -21.05 2.51 6.12
C THR A 249 -21.08 0.99 6.29
N GLY A 250 -20.86 0.23 5.21
CA GLY A 250 -20.99 -1.23 5.18
C GLY A 250 -22.44 -1.73 5.15
N MET A 251 -23.41 -0.83 4.96
CA MET A 251 -24.85 -1.14 4.95
C MET A 251 -25.58 -0.26 3.94
N THR A 252 -26.72 -0.71 3.44
CA THR A 252 -27.52 0.09 2.50
C THR A 252 -28.00 1.39 3.15
N ARG A 253 -28.32 2.40 2.33
CA ARG A 253 -28.88 3.68 2.84
C ARG A 253 -30.18 3.48 3.62
N GLN A 254 -30.99 2.49 3.22
CA GLN A 254 -32.23 2.14 3.91
C GLN A 254 -31.96 1.48 5.28
N GLN A 255 -31.01 0.54 5.34
CA GLN A 255 -30.59 -0.05 6.62
C GLN A 255 -30.00 1.00 7.56
N LEU A 256 -29.19 1.92 7.04
CA LEU A 256 -28.67 3.04 7.83
C LEU A 256 -29.79 3.94 8.35
N SER A 257 -30.78 4.27 7.51
CA SER A 257 -31.94 5.07 7.94
C SER A 257 -32.71 4.36 9.06
N ALA A 258 -33.03 3.07 8.88
CA ALA A 258 -33.74 2.28 9.89
C ALA A 258 -32.94 2.17 11.20
N LEU A 259 -31.61 2.04 11.12
CA LEU A 259 -30.74 2.04 12.27
C LEU A 259 -30.75 3.40 13.00
N ILE A 260 -30.69 4.50 12.25
CA ILE A 260 -30.76 5.85 12.80
C ILE A 260 -32.11 6.05 13.52
N ASP A 261 -33.21 5.68 12.87
CA ASP A 261 -34.57 5.83 13.43
C ASP A 261 -34.77 4.98 14.69
N ALA A 262 -34.19 3.78 14.74
CA ALA A 262 -34.25 2.91 15.91
C ALA A 262 -33.43 3.45 17.10
N LEU A 263 -32.26 4.04 16.85
CA LEU A 263 -31.34 4.46 17.90
C LEU A 263 -31.58 5.88 18.42
N ILE A 264 -32.19 6.77 17.63
CA ILE A 264 -32.46 8.16 18.05
C ILE A 264 -33.21 8.22 19.38
N PRO A 265 -34.34 7.50 19.60
CA PRO A 265 -35.08 7.59 20.86
C PRO A 265 -34.24 7.17 22.06
N ALA A 266 -33.49 6.06 21.95
CA ALA A 266 -32.62 5.58 23.01
C ALA A 266 -31.48 6.58 23.33
N LEU A 267 -30.92 7.20 22.29
CA LEU A 267 -29.87 8.21 22.43
C LEU A 267 -30.40 9.48 23.11
N GLU A 268 -31.62 9.91 22.81
CA GLU A 268 -32.25 11.06 23.46
C GLU A 268 -32.52 10.79 24.95
N VAL A 269 -33.04 9.60 25.28
CA VAL A 269 -33.24 9.18 26.69
C VAL A 269 -31.92 9.16 27.45
N GLN A 270 -30.87 8.55 26.88
CA GLN A 270 -29.55 8.49 27.52
C GLN A 270 -28.97 9.89 27.76
N ARG A 271 -29.10 10.80 26.78
CA ARG A 271 -28.62 12.19 26.91
C ARG A 271 -29.39 12.96 27.97
N GLU A 272 -30.71 12.83 28.02
CA GLU A 272 -31.52 13.50 29.04
C GLU A 272 -31.19 12.96 30.44
N GLN A 273 -30.95 11.65 30.58
CA GLN A 273 -30.52 11.05 31.83
C GLN A 273 -29.18 11.61 32.31
N VAL A 274 -28.16 11.68 31.44
CA VAL A 274 -26.85 12.28 31.77
C VAL A 274 -27.00 13.74 32.18
N LEU A 275 -27.82 14.51 31.45
CA LEU A 275 -28.06 15.91 31.77
C LEU A 275 -28.84 16.08 33.08
N ARG A 276 -29.82 15.21 33.38
CA ARG A 276 -30.55 15.17 34.65
C ARG A 276 -29.59 14.91 35.81
N THR A 277 -28.71 13.91 35.70
CA THR A 277 -27.71 13.60 36.73
C THR A 277 -26.78 14.78 36.98
N ARG A 278 -26.34 15.49 35.93
CA ARG A 278 -25.48 16.68 36.07
C ARG A 278 -26.21 17.89 36.67
N ARG A 279 -27.50 18.06 36.36
CA ARG A 279 -28.31 19.17 36.89
C ARG A 279 -28.82 18.91 38.31
N GLY A 280 -28.98 17.65 38.70
CA GLY A 280 -29.52 17.25 40.01
C GLY A 280 -31.05 17.39 40.14
N HIS A 281 -31.74 17.89 39.11
CA HIS A 281 -33.19 18.06 39.09
C HIS A 281 -33.77 17.81 37.69
N GLU A 282 -35.10 17.70 37.60
CA GLU A 282 -35.80 17.52 36.33
C GLU A 282 -35.74 18.77 35.46
N ARG A 283 -35.90 18.56 34.15
CA ARG A 283 -35.91 19.63 33.15
C ARG A 283 -37.09 20.57 33.39
N GLN A 284 -36.81 21.87 33.47
CA GLN A 284 -37.81 22.92 33.73
C GLN A 284 -38.27 23.66 32.46
N VAL A 285 -37.63 23.42 31.31
CA VAL A 285 -37.89 24.10 30.03
C VAL A 285 -38.14 23.06 28.93
N ALA A 286 -38.99 23.39 27.95
CA ALA A 286 -39.37 22.48 26.87
C ALA A 286 -38.16 21.81 26.16
N PRO A 287 -38.31 20.59 25.63
CA PRO A 287 -37.34 19.94 24.74
C PRO A 287 -36.83 20.87 23.64
N GLY A 288 -35.53 20.85 23.36
CA GLY A 288 -34.92 21.70 22.31
C GLY A 288 -34.51 23.11 22.73
N THR A 289 -34.88 23.58 23.92
CA THR A 289 -34.48 24.90 24.44
C THR A 289 -33.08 24.85 25.05
N GLY A 290 -32.11 25.57 24.48
CA GLY A 290 -30.71 25.63 24.94
C GLY A 290 -29.66 25.63 23.81
N ALA A 291 -28.38 25.53 24.19
CA ALA A 291 -27.27 25.46 23.21
C ALA A 291 -27.38 24.21 22.34
N LYS A 292 -27.43 24.39 21.01
CA LYS A 292 -27.52 23.28 20.06
C LYS A 292 -26.26 22.42 20.11
N ALA A 293 -26.44 21.11 20.10
CA ALA A 293 -25.32 20.19 20.03
C ALA A 293 -24.54 20.37 18.71
N LYS A 294 -23.21 20.28 18.78
CA LYS A 294 -22.31 20.41 17.61
C LYS A 294 -22.49 19.29 16.56
N LEU A 295 -23.11 18.17 16.95
CA LEU A 295 -23.49 17.05 16.08
C LEU A 295 -24.95 16.71 16.32
N ALA A 296 -25.72 16.58 15.24
CA ALA A 296 -27.08 16.05 15.30
C ALA A 296 -27.08 14.58 15.76
N PRO A 297 -28.18 14.07 16.34
CA PRO A 297 -28.30 12.66 16.73
C PRO A 297 -27.95 11.68 15.60
N ALA A 298 -28.47 11.91 14.39
CA ALA A 298 -28.17 11.11 13.21
C ALA A 298 -26.67 11.12 12.85
N ASP A 299 -26.02 12.28 12.91
CA ASP A 299 -24.59 12.41 12.61
C ASP A 299 -23.70 11.71 13.65
N ARG A 300 -24.13 11.67 14.92
CA ARG A 300 -23.44 10.90 15.97
C ARG A 300 -23.46 9.40 15.68
N ILE A 301 -24.58 8.90 15.18
CA ILE A 301 -24.72 7.49 14.79
C ILE A 301 -23.86 7.22 13.57
N LEU A 302 -23.98 8.04 12.52
CA LEU A 302 -23.21 7.90 11.29
C LEU A 302 -21.70 7.93 11.55
N VAL A 303 -21.20 8.92 12.30
CA VAL A 303 -19.76 9.02 12.56
C VAL A 303 -19.25 7.86 13.42
N THR A 304 -20.08 7.31 14.31
CA THR A 304 -19.74 6.11 15.08
C THR A 304 -19.65 4.89 14.17
N VAL A 305 -20.59 4.70 13.25
CA VAL A 305 -20.52 3.63 12.25
C VAL A 305 -19.24 3.75 11.42
N LEU A 306 -18.92 4.94 10.91
CA LEU A 306 -17.69 5.18 10.13
C LEU A 306 -16.41 4.95 10.96
N HIS A 307 -16.44 5.29 12.24
CA HIS A 307 -15.35 5.01 13.18
C HIS A 307 -15.17 3.50 13.40
N LEU A 308 -16.25 2.76 13.63
CA LEU A 308 -16.24 1.30 13.81
C LEU A 308 -15.82 0.56 12.52
N ARG A 309 -16.12 1.12 11.35
CA ARG A 309 -15.60 0.67 10.06
C ARG A 309 -14.07 0.84 9.93
N LYS A 310 -13.39 1.52 10.86
CA LYS A 310 -11.92 1.76 10.85
C LYS A 310 -11.40 2.45 9.58
N LEU A 311 -12.24 3.26 8.93
CA LEU A 311 -11.91 3.94 7.67
C LEU A 311 -10.96 5.12 7.83
N ALA A 312 -10.98 5.79 8.99
CA ALA A 312 -10.36 7.08 9.19
C ALA A 312 -9.95 7.27 10.65
N THR A 313 -8.98 8.16 10.90
CA THR A 313 -8.65 8.63 12.26
C THR A 313 -9.78 9.50 12.81
N MET A 314 -9.82 9.69 14.14
CA MET A 314 -10.79 10.58 14.77
C MET A 314 -10.64 12.02 14.28
N ASP A 315 -9.42 12.47 13.97
CA ASP A 315 -9.15 13.78 13.42
C ASP A 315 -9.74 13.94 12.02
N LEU A 316 -9.56 12.94 11.15
CA LEU A 316 -10.15 12.97 9.81
C LEU A 316 -11.69 12.93 9.87
N LEU A 317 -12.28 12.11 10.74
CA LEU A 317 -13.73 12.14 10.97
C LEU A 317 -14.18 13.51 11.53
N GLY A 318 -13.39 14.13 12.40
CA GLY A 318 -13.63 15.48 12.86
C GLY A 318 -13.68 16.49 11.71
N GLN A 319 -12.70 16.46 10.82
CA GLN A 319 -12.65 17.32 9.62
C GLN A 319 -13.86 17.10 8.70
N LEU A 320 -14.25 15.85 8.46
CA LEU A 320 -15.39 15.51 7.59
C LEU A 320 -16.72 16.02 8.14
N PHE A 321 -16.89 16.02 9.47
CA PHE A 321 -18.12 16.47 10.14
C PHE A 321 -18.03 17.92 10.66
N GLY A 322 -16.92 18.63 10.42
CA GLY A 322 -16.71 20.00 10.89
C GLY A 322 -16.64 20.13 12.43
N VAL A 323 -16.15 19.11 13.12
CA VAL A 323 -16.04 19.05 14.59
C VAL A 323 -14.67 18.55 15.04
N THR A 324 -14.40 18.59 16.35
CA THR A 324 -13.11 18.12 16.90
C THR A 324 -13.10 16.60 17.07
N ALA A 325 -11.90 15.98 17.03
CA ALA A 325 -11.72 14.56 17.34
C ALA A 325 -12.29 14.16 18.71
N MET A 326 -12.18 15.04 19.71
CA MET A 326 -12.80 14.84 21.03
C MET A 326 -14.32 14.71 20.95
N THR A 327 -14.96 15.46 20.05
CA THR A 327 -16.41 15.38 19.81
C THR A 327 -16.78 14.02 19.18
N ILE A 328 -15.95 13.52 18.26
CA ILE A 328 -16.13 12.18 17.65
C ILE A 328 -15.93 11.07 18.69
N SER A 329 -14.88 11.16 19.52
CA SER A 329 -14.61 10.19 20.59
C SER A 329 -15.80 10.07 21.55
N ARG A 330 -16.34 11.19 22.01
CA ARG A 330 -17.54 11.21 22.86
C ARG A 330 -18.76 10.62 22.15
N ALA A 331 -19.00 10.97 20.88
CA ALA A 331 -20.09 10.39 20.10
C ALA A 331 -19.98 8.86 20.01
N SER A 332 -18.76 8.34 19.76
CA SER A 332 -18.52 6.90 19.69
C SER A 332 -18.71 6.20 21.04
N GLN A 333 -18.34 6.83 22.15
CA GLN A 333 -18.55 6.27 23.51
C GLN A 333 -20.03 6.20 23.88
N GLU A 334 -20.82 7.19 23.46
CA GLU A 334 -22.27 7.22 23.70
C GLU A 334 -23.02 6.19 22.84
N VAL A 335 -22.70 6.09 21.55
CA VAL A 335 -23.49 5.29 20.59
C VAL A 335 -23.08 3.81 20.59
N ARG A 336 -21.82 3.47 20.86
CA ARG A 336 -21.35 2.06 20.79
C ARG A 336 -22.17 1.09 21.66
N PRO A 337 -22.47 1.38 22.94
CA PRO A 337 -23.30 0.48 23.76
C PRO A 337 -24.71 0.27 23.18
N LEU A 338 -25.28 1.30 22.55
CA LEU A 338 -26.60 1.21 21.93
C LEU A 338 -26.57 0.31 20.67
N LEU A 339 -25.50 0.38 19.88
CA LEU A 339 -25.30 -0.52 18.74
C LEU A 339 -25.16 -1.97 19.18
N GLU A 340 -24.38 -2.22 20.24
CA GLU A 340 -24.21 -3.56 20.82
C GLU A 340 -25.54 -4.11 21.36
N ALA A 341 -26.33 -3.29 22.07
CA ALA A 341 -27.65 -3.67 22.56
C ALA A 341 -28.67 -4.00 21.45
N HIS A 342 -28.50 -3.42 20.25
CA HIS A 342 -29.32 -3.70 19.07
C HIS A 342 -28.73 -4.81 18.18
N GLY A 343 -27.70 -5.52 18.64
CA GLY A 343 -27.07 -6.63 17.91
C GLY A 343 -26.32 -6.21 16.64
N GLN A 344 -25.94 -4.93 16.52
CA GLN A 344 -25.31 -4.39 15.32
C GLN A 344 -23.78 -4.52 15.39
N HIS A 345 -23.25 -5.53 14.71
CA HIS A 345 -21.82 -5.72 14.55
C HIS A 345 -21.33 -5.08 13.24
N ILE A 346 -20.69 -3.91 13.37
CA ILE A 346 -20.11 -3.21 12.22
C ILE A 346 -18.79 -3.88 11.83
N THR A 347 -18.74 -4.54 10.68
CA THR A 347 -17.52 -5.15 10.13
C THR A 347 -16.48 -4.08 9.81
N ALA A 348 -15.21 -4.28 10.12
CA ALA A 348 -14.16 -3.33 9.74
C ALA A 348 -14.00 -3.27 8.20
N SER A 349 -13.67 -2.10 7.66
CA SER A 349 -13.32 -1.91 6.27
C SER A 349 -11.84 -2.23 6.03
N THR A 350 -11.53 -2.69 4.82
CA THR A 350 -10.16 -2.80 4.31
C THR A 350 -9.62 -1.47 3.79
N ALA A 351 -10.49 -0.50 3.49
CA ALA A 351 -10.07 0.83 3.06
C ALA A 351 -9.63 1.68 4.27
N ARG A 352 -8.56 2.45 4.12
CA ARG A 352 -8.12 3.46 5.10
C ARG A 352 -7.78 4.78 4.41
N PHE A 353 -8.34 5.87 4.91
CA PHE A 353 -8.19 7.20 4.35
C PHE A 353 -7.39 8.09 5.31
N ARG A 354 -6.54 8.95 4.75
CA ARG A 354 -5.76 9.93 5.52
C ARG A 354 -6.25 11.35 5.34
N THR A 355 -6.86 11.64 4.19
CA THR A 355 -7.37 12.98 3.84
C THR A 355 -8.84 12.93 3.40
N PRO A 356 -9.59 14.05 3.48
CA PRO A 356 -10.93 14.14 2.89
C PRO A 356 -10.94 13.89 1.37
N SER A 357 -9.87 14.30 0.68
CA SER A 357 -9.69 14.09 -0.75
C SER A 357 -9.56 12.61 -1.12
N ASP A 358 -8.92 11.79 -0.28
CA ASP A 358 -8.85 10.34 -0.47
C ASP A 358 -10.26 9.71 -0.49
N VAL A 359 -11.14 10.17 0.42
CA VAL A 359 -12.53 9.69 0.51
C VAL A 359 -13.31 10.10 -0.75
N ALA A 360 -13.16 11.34 -1.22
CA ALA A 360 -13.80 11.80 -2.44
C ALA A 360 -13.35 11.01 -3.66
N ARG A 361 -12.04 10.77 -3.81
CA ARG A 361 -11.47 9.97 -4.91
C ARG A 361 -11.94 8.52 -4.89
N PHE A 362 -12.04 7.93 -3.69
CA PHE A 362 -12.55 6.58 -3.50
C PHE A 362 -14.03 6.43 -3.92
N LEU A 363 -14.86 7.44 -3.62
CA LEU A 363 -16.26 7.43 -4.03
C LEU A 363 -16.43 7.70 -5.53
N ALA A 364 -15.56 8.51 -6.12
CA ALA A 364 -15.59 8.84 -7.54
C ALA A 364 -15.17 7.67 -8.45
N SER A 365 -14.33 6.75 -7.97
CA SER A 365 -13.85 5.59 -8.74
C SER A 365 -14.86 4.42 -8.78
N LYS A 366 -16.16 4.68 -8.59
CA LYS A 366 -17.19 3.64 -8.72
C LYS A 366 -17.38 3.32 -10.21
N PRO A 367 -17.20 2.08 -10.66
CA PRO A 367 -17.75 1.68 -11.94
C PRO A 367 -19.29 1.82 -11.86
N THR A 368 -19.86 2.57 -12.79
CA THR A 368 -21.32 2.73 -12.99
C THR A 368 -22.00 1.41 -13.27
#